data_AF-A0A353K004-F1
#
_entry.id   AF-A0A353K004-F1
#
_cell.length_a   1.000
_cell.length_b   1.000
_cell.length_c   1.000
_cell.angle_alpha   90.00
_cell.angle_beta   90.00
_cell.angle_gamma   90.00
#
_symmetry.space_group_name_H-M   'P 1'
#
loop_
_entity.id
_entity.type
_entity.pdbx_description
1 polymer ?
#
loop_
_entity_poly.entity_id
_entity_poly.type
_entity_poly.pdbx_seq_one_letter_code
_entity_poly.pdbx_strand_id
1 'polypeptide(L)'
;EDVQIASIELGANVLIITGNPNISKSTLDKAKESNSILITTNYDTYTTSRLISQSVPVEYVMTTEKIVSFNLDDFIDEIKDKMLQTRYRSYPVVDDNNKVKGLISRYHLISQNKKKVILLDHNEKSQSVDGIEEADIIEIIDHHRVGDIETKKPIYFINRPVGSTATIIANLYFENSITPTKKTAGLMCAAILSDTLKFKSPTSTHVDKITANKLAEIAGIDIDDFAQKMFKAGTSLKGKTPEEIFYQDFKDFNLSKYKIGIGQVTTMDLSSIEKMKEPIIEYMKIVCKDKDYDLLVLMLTDIINEGSEL
;
A
#
# COMPACT_ATOMS: atom_id res chain seq x y z
N GLU A 1 -27.63 -33.59 26.15
CA GLU A 1 -26.76 -32.45 26.50
C GLU A 1 -25.78 -32.85 27.59
N ASP A 2 -26.24 -33.22 28.78
CA ASP A 2 -25.37 -33.61 29.91
C ASP A 2 -24.33 -34.68 29.55
N VAL A 3 -24.74 -35.72 28.81
CA VAL A 3 -23.82 -36.79 28.35
C VAL A 3 -22.78 -36.26 27.35
N GLN A 4 -23.12 -35.27 26.52
CA GLN A 4 -22.19 -34.66 25.57
C GLN A 4 -21.12 -33.85 26.30
N ILE A 5 -21.55 -33.02 27.26
CA ILE A 5 -20.65 -32.21 28.11
C ILE A 5 -19.74 -33.12 28.93
N ALA A 6 -20.29 -34.13 29.60
CA ALA A 6 -19.52 -35.10 30.38
C ALA A 6 -18.47 -35.83 29.52
N SER A 7 -18.81 -36.18 28.26
CA SER A 7 -17.86 -36.82 27.34
C SER A 7 -16.68 -35.90 26.98
N ILE A 8 -16.95 -34.61 26.76
CA ILE A 8 -15.91 -33.60 26.50
C ILE A 8 -15.01 -33.43 27.73
N GLU A 9 -15.60 -33.36 28.93
CA GLU A 9 -14.86 -33.21 30.19
C GLU A 9 -13.99 -34.42 30.53
N LEU A 10 -14.41 -35.63 30.12
CA LEU A 10 -13.61 -36.85 30.21
C LEU A 10 -12.48 -36.93 29.18
N GLY A 11 -12.34 -35.93 28.31
CA GLY A 11 -11.24 -35.81 27.35
C GLY A 11 -11.51 -36.41 25.97
N ALA A 12 -12.77 -36.59 25.57
CA ALA A 12 -13.08 -37.05 24.22
C ALA A 12 -12.63 -36.04 23.16
N ASN A 13 -11.64 -36.40 22.33
CA ASN A 13 -11.14 -35.51 21.26
C ASN A 13 -12.15 -35.28 20.13
N VAL A 14 -13.03 -36.26 19.87
CA VAL A 14 -14.07 -36.19 18.83
C VAL A 14 -15.37 -36.75 19.39
N LEU A 15 -16.46 -36.01 19.22
CA LEU A 15 -17.80 -36.45 19.57
C LEU A 15 -18.70 -36.43 18.34
N ILE A 16 -19.30 -37.58 18.02
CA ILE A 16 -20.23 -37.73 16.90
C ILE A 16 -21.66 -37.79 17.46
N ILE A 17 -22.46 -36.77 17.18
CA ILE A 17 -23.84 -36.64 17.67
C ILE A 17 -24.79 -37.11 16.55
N THR A 18 -25.56 -38.15 16.86
CA THR A 18 -26.43 -38.86 15.91
C THR A 18 -27.91 -38.49 16.12
N GLY A 19 -28.70 -38.56 15.04
CA GLY A 19 -30.15 -38.40 15.06
C GLY A 19 -30.66 -36.98 15.34
N ASN A 20 -29.78 -36.01 15.60
CA ASN A 20 -30.15 -34.63 15.84
C ASN A 20 -29.02 -33.66 15.42
N PRO A 21 -29.27 -32.73 14.48
CA PRO A 21 -28.28 -31.74 14.07
C PRO A 21 -28.16 -30.56 15.04
N ASN A 22 -29.10 -30.37 15.97
CA ASN A 22 -29.12 -29.22 16.86
C ASN A 22 -28.30 -29.47 18.12
N ILE A 23 -27.13 -28.83 18.20
CA ILE A 23 -26.26 -28.81 19.38
C ILE A 23 -26.59 -27.58 20.23
N SER A 24 -26.67 -27.76 21.56
CA SER A 24 -26.84 -26.64 22.48
C SER A 24 -25.61 -25.72 22.51
N LYS A 25 -25.82 -24.43 22.78
CA LYS A 25 -24.75 -23.44 22.81
C LYS A 25 -23.68 -23.76 23.88
N SER A 26 -24.11 -24.23 25.04
CA SER A 26 -23.26 -24.75 26.13
C SER A 26 -22.30 -25.85 25.66
N THR A 27 -22.79 -26.83 24.90
CA THR A 27 -21.96 -27.93 24.38
C THR A 27 -20.93 -27.41 23.35
N LEU A 28 -21.33 -26.46 22.50
CA LEU A 28 -20.41 -25.81 21.54
C LEU A 28 -19.30 -25.02 22.24
N ASP A 29 -19.65 -24.24 23.26
CA ASP A 29 -18.69 -23.44 24.01
C ASP A 29 -17.72 -24.35 24.76
N LYS A 30 -18.21 -25.44 25.36
CA LYS A 30 -17.35 -26.43 26.03
C LYS A 30 -16.40 -27.15 25.07
N ALA A 31 -16.89 -27.53 23.89
CA ALA A 31 -16.05 -28.15 22.87
C ALA A 31 -14.92 -27.22 22.41
N LYS A 32 -15.18 -25.90 22.31
CA LYS A 32 -14.14 -24.91 21.98
C LYS A 32 -13.11 -24.77 23.10
N GLU A 33 -13.53 -24.70 24.36
CA GLU A 33 -12.63 -24.64 25.52
C GLU A 33 -11.70 -25.85 25.59
N SER A 34 -12.25 -27.05 25.36
CA SER A 34 -11.52 -28.33 25.41
C SER A 34 -10.90 -28.74 24.08
N ASN A 35 -10.95 -27.88 23.05
CA ASN A 35 -10.45 -28.12 21.69
C ASN A 35 -10.91 -29.47 21.10
N SER A 36 -12.15 -29.86 21.39
CA SER A 36 -12.79 -31.10 20.95
C SER A 36 -13.59 -30.88 19.66
N ILE A 37 -13.54 -31.84 18.74
CA ILE A 37 -14.23 -31.77 17.45
C ILE A 37 -15.64 -32.33 17.59
N LEU A 38 -16.65 -31.55 17.22
CA LEU A 38 -18.04 -32.01 17.14
C LEU A 38 -18.43 -32.30 15.70
N ILE A 39 -18.97 -33.48 15.46
CA ILE A 39 -19.54 -33.88 14.16
C ILE A 39 -21.00 -34.25 14.39
N THR A 40 -21.91 -33.68 13.61
CA THR A 40 -23.35 -34.00 13.70
C THR A 40 -23.83 -34.71 12.45
N THR A 41 -24.84 -35.55 12.62
CA THR A 41 -25.52 -36.21 11.50
C THR A 41 -26.98 -36.46 11.83
N ASN A 42 -27.81 -36.46 10.79
CA ASN A 42 -29.23 -36.80 10.90
C ASN A 42 -29.47 -38.32 10.94
N TYR A 43 -28.45 -39.14 10.68
CA TYR A 43 -28.55 -40.59 10.80
C TYR A 43 -28.65 -41.01 12.26
N ASP A 44 -29.44 -42.06 12.53
CA ASP A 44 -29.49 -42.70 13.85
C ASP A 44 -28.14 -43.34 14.23
N THR A 45 -28.00 -43.71 15.49
CA THR A 45 -26.74 -44.27 16.02
C THR A 45 -26.31 -45.56 15.33
N TYR A 46 -27.26 -46.44 14.98
CA TYR A 46 -26.95 -47.71 14.32
C TYR A 46 -26.43 -47.46 12.89
N THR A 47 -27.13 -46.63 12.12
CA THR A 47 -26.73 -46.26 10.76
C THR A 47 -25.37 -45.55 10.76
N THR A 48 -25.16 -44.60 11.68
CA THR A 48 -23.90 -43.85 11.79
C THR A 48 -22.72 -44.76 12.12
N SER A 49 -22.85 -45.65 13.11
CA SER A 49 -21.80 -46.59 13.49
C SER A 49 -21.41 -47.52 12.33
N ARG A 50 -22.41 -47.98 11.56
CA ARG A 50 -22.18 -48.81 10.37
C ARG A 50 -21.45 -48.04 9.28
N LEU A 51 -21.85 -46.80 8.99
CA LEU A 51 -21.21 -45.98 7.97
C LEU A 51 -19.76 -45.61 8.32
N ILE A 52 -19.47 -45.33 9.59
CA ILE A 52 -18.09 -45.10 10.05
C ILE A 52 -17.24 -46.33 9.76
N SER A 53 -17.73 -47.52 10.09
CA SER A 53 -17.02 -48.79 9.86
C SER A 53 -16.85 -49.14 8.39
N GLN A 54 -17.71 -48.58 7.52
CA GLN A 54 -17.66 -48.76 6.06
C GLN A 54 -16.93 -47.60 5.35
N SER A 55 -16.52 -46.57 6.08
CA SER A 55 -15.83 -45.42 5.51
C SER A 55 -14.37 -45.76 5.23
N VAL A 56 -13.87 -45.28 4.09
CA VAL A 56 -12.44 -45.38 3.77
C VAL A 56 -11.76 -44.14 4.34
N PRO A 57 -10.72 -44.30 5.18
CA PRO A 57 -9.93 -43.17 5.66
C PRO A 57 -9.40 -42.34 4.49
N VAL A 58 -9.58 -41.02 4.56
CA VAL A 58 -9.08 -40.08 3.53
C VAL A 58 -7.57 -40.20 3.34
N GLU A 59 -6.83 -40.58 4.38
CA GLU A 59 -5.39 -40.83 4.33
C GLU A 59 -4.96 -41.83 3.26
N TYR A 60 -5.83 -42.78 2.87
CA TYR A 60 -5.51 -43.78 1.85
C TYR A 60 -5.55 -43.23 0.41
N VAL A 61 -6.18 -42.08 0.21
CA VAL A 61 -6.33 -41.45 -1.11
C VAL A 61 -5.70 -40.06 -1.19
N MET A 62 -5.38 -39.44 -0.04
CA MET A 62 -4.77 -38.12 -0.01
C MET A 62 -3.29 -38.17 -0.33
N THR A 63 -2.80 -37.14 -1.01
CA THR A 63 -1.35 -36.90 -1.16
C THR A 63 -0.84 -36.17 0.08
N THR A 64 0.10 -36.79 0.81
CA THR A 64 0.69 -36.24 2.04
C THR A 64 2.05 -35.59 1.81
N GLU A 65 2.75 -35.98 0.73
CA GLU A 65 4.10 -35.52 0.43
C GLU A 65 4.14 -34.66 -0.84
N LYS A 66 5.13 -33.77 -0.92
CA LYS A 66 5.39 -32.93 -2.11
C LYS A 66 4.16 -32.12 -2.54
N ILE A 67 3.37 -31.64 -1.57
CA ILE A 67 2.24 -30.75 -1.83
C ILE A 67 2.80 -29.45 -2.40
N VAL A 68 2.35 -29.10 -3.60
CA VAL A 68 2.70 -27.82 -4.22
C VAL A 68 1.73 -26.76 -3.68
N SER A 69 2.23 -25.91 -2.80
CA SER A 69 1.52 -24.77 -2.22
C SER A 69 2.18 -23.45 -2.61
N PHE A 70 1.45 -22.35 -2.44
CA PHE A 70 1.93 -20.99 -2.64
C PHE A 70 1.73 -20.17 -1.38
N ASN A 71 2.53 -19.12 -1.19
CA ASN A 71 2.34 -18.13 -0.12
C ASN A 71 1.39 -17.00 -0.59
N LEU A 72 0.84 -16.23 0.35
CA LEU A 72 0.05 -15.03 0.09
C LEU A 72 0.83 -13.95 -0.66
N ASP A 73 2.13 -13.87 -0.42
CA ASP A 73 3.01 -12.83 -0.98
C ASP A 73 3.78 -13.30 -2.23
N ASP A 74 3.55 -14.53 -2.70
CA ASP A 74 4.17 -15.04 -3.92
C ASP A 74 3.70 -14.24 -5.16
N PHE A 75 4.62 -13.90 -6.05
CA PHE A 75 4.29 -13.22 -7.30
C PHE A 75 3.51 -14.13 -8.24
N ILE A 76 2.52 -13.54 -8.93
CA ILE A 76 1.65 -14.26 -9.88
C ILE A 76 2.44 -14.91 -11.02
N ASP A 77 3.52 -14.30 -11.48
CA ASP A 77 4.36 -14.87 -12.54
C ASP A 77 5.14 -16.11 -12.08
N GLU A 78 5.67 -16.09 -10.85
CA GLU A 78 6.40 -17.24 -10.29
C GLU A 78 5.48 -18.44 -10.07
N ILE A 79 4.26 -18.21 -9.55
CA ILE A 79 3.30 -19.29 -9.36
C ILE A 79 2.81 -19.83 -10.70
N LYS A 80 2.70 -18.99 -11.74
CA LYS A 80 2.24 -19.38 -13.07
C LYS A 80 3.19 -20.40 -13.69
N ASP A 81 4.50 -20.18 -13.60
CA ASP A 81 5.50 -21.13 -14.09
C ASP A 81 5.39 -22.50 -13.39
N LYS A 82 5.23 -22.50 -12.06
CA LYS A 82 5.00 -23.73 -11.27
C LYS A 82 3.68 -24.42 -11.63
N MET A 83 2.62 -23.67 -11.88
CA MET A 83 1.29 -24.19 -12.26
C MET A 83 1.23 -24.74 -13.69
N LEU A 84 2.14 -24.31 -14.57
CA LEU A 84 2.30 -24.85 -15.93
C LEU A 84 3.02 -26.20 -15.94
N GLN A 85 3.95 -26.42 -15.00
CA GLN A 85 4.71 -27.67 -14.88
C GLN A 85 3.91 -28.81 -14.24
N THR A 86 2.89 -28.48 -13.47
CA THR A 86 2.04 -29.45 -12.74
C THR A 86 0.65 -29.51 -13.35
N ARG A 87 -0.16 -30.54 -13.05
CA ARG A 87 -1.54 -30.71 -13.58
C ARG A 87 -2.63 -30.69 -12.51
N TYR A 88 -2.38 -30.04 -11.38
CA TYR A 88 -3.37 -29.94 -10.30
C TYR A 88 -4.49 -28.97 -10.67
N ARG A 89 -5.72 -29.29 -10.23
CA ARG A 89 -6.89 -28.43 -10.46
C ARG A 89 -6.81 -27.13 -9.65
N SER A 90 -6.31 -27.24 -8.43
CA SER A 90 -6.15 -26.15 -7.47
C SER A 90 -4.95 -26.40 -6.58
N TYR A 91 -4.39 -25.33 -6.05
CA TYR A 91 -3.20 -25.31 -5.20
C TYR A 91 -3.56 -24.60 -3.90
N PRO A 92 -3.20 -25.15 -2.73
CA PRO A 92 -3.38 -24.45 -1.46
C PRO A 92 -2.49 -23.22 -1.39
N VAL A 93 -3.09 -22.12 -0.93
CA VAL A 93 -2.38 -20.91 -0.54
C VAL A 93 -2.26 -20.92 0.98
N VAL A 94 -1.04 -20.81 1.49
CA VAL A 94 -0.72 -20.87 2.91
C VAL A 94 -0.12 -19.55 3.40
N ASP A 95 -0.17 -19.31 4.71
CA ASP A 95 0.65 -18.28 5.35
C ASP A 95 2.02 -18.82 5.78
N ASP A 96 2.86 -17.97 6.37
CA ASP A 96 4.19 -18.33 6.88
C ASP A 96 4.18 -19.41 7.97
N ASN A 97 3.02 -19.67 8.58
CA ASN A 97 2.83 -20.73 9.57
C ASN A 97 2.26 -22.01 8.95
N ASN A 98 2.29 -22.14 7.61
CA ASN A 98 1.70 -23.24 6.84
C ASN A 98 0.19 -23.43 7.08
N LYS A 99 -0.53 -22.39 7.51
CA LYS A 99 -2.00 -22.46 7.62
C LYS A 99 -2.62 -22.12 6.28
N VAL A 100 -3.47 -23.02 5.78
CA VAL A 100 -4.23 -22.81 4.55
C VAL A 100 -5.15 -21.59 4.71
N LYS A 101 -4.98 -20.60 3.83
CA LYS A 101 -5.80 -19.39 3.73
C LYS A 101 -6.78 -19.45 2.57
N GLY A 102 -6.47 -20.24 1.55
CA GLY A 102 -7.32 -20.34 0.38
C GLY A 102 -6.80 -21.32 -0.66
N LEU A 103 -7.42 -21.25 -1.83
CA LEU A 103 -7.08 -22.07 -2.99
C LEU A 103 -6.89 -21.15 -4.19
N ILE A 104 -5.84 -21.40 -4.95
CA ILE A 104 -5.64 -20.78 -6.26
C ILE A 104 -5.77 -21.83 -7.36
N SER A 105 -6.31 -21.44 -8.51
CA SER A 105 -6.50 -22.31 -9.66
C SER A 105 -6.08 -21.56 -10.92
N ARG A 106 -5.86 -22.29 -12.02
CA ARG A 106 -5.46 -21.67 -13.30
C ARG A 106 -6.45 -20.63 -13.80
N TYR A 107 -7.73 -20.79 -13.46
CA TYR A 107 -8.75 -19.79 -13.77
C TYR A 107 -8.41 -18.43 -13.13
N HIS A 108 -7.87 -18.39 -11.91
CA HIS A 108 -7.51 -17.14 -11.24
C HIS A 108 -6.35 -16.41 -11.93
N LEU A 109 -5.46 -17.13 -12.62
CA LEU A 109 -4.40 -16.52 -13.44
C LEU A 109 -4.95 -15.90 -14.74
N ILE A 110 -6.06 -16.44 -15.25
CA ILE A 110 -6.70 -15.99 -16.49
C ILE A 110 -7.70 -14.87 -16.20
N SER A 111 -8.41 -14.94 -15.08
CA SER A 111 -9.31 -13.89 -14.62
C SER A 111 -8.47 -12.70 -14.20
N GLN A 112 -8.37 -11.70 -15.07
CA GLN A 112 -7.64 -10.45 -14.85
C GLN A 112 -8.32 -9.58 -13.77
N ASN A 113 -8.32 -10.05 -12.51
CA ASN A 113 -8.74 -9.27 -11.36
C ASN A 113 -7.63 -8.29 -10.98
N LYS A 114 -7.42 -7.31 -11.86
CA LYS A 114 -6.46 -6.23 -11.66
C LYS A 114 -6.84 -5.44 -10.40
N LYS A 115 -5.85 -5.07 -9.60
CA LYS A 115 -6.08 -4.17 -8.45
C LYS A 115 -6.52 -2.81 -8.97
N LYS A 116 -7.58 -2.26 -8.39
CA LYS A 116 -8.03 -0.90 -8.69
C LYS A 116 -7.21 0.10 -7.90
N VAL A 117 -6.71 1.13 -8.55
CA VAL A 117 -5.84 2.14 -7.94
C VAL A 117 -6.26 3.55 -8.32
N ILE A 118 -6.02 4.49 -7.41
CA ILE A 118 -6.17 5.93 -7.63
C ILE A 118 -4.79 6.55 -7.50
N LEU A 119 -4.36 7.32 -8.50
CA LEU A 119 -3.08 8.02 -8.46
C LEU A 119 -3.30 9.44 -7.93
N LEU A 120 -2.47 9.84 -6.98
CA LEU A 120 -2.44 11.18 -6.42
C LEU A 120 -1.06 11.78 -6.69
N ASP A 121 -1.02 13.05 -7.12
CA ASP A 121 0.20 13.84 -7.24
C ASP A 121 1.19 13.40 -8.34
N HIS A 122 0.82 12.41 -9.14
CA HIS A 122 1.59 11.99 -10.31
C HIS A 122 0.70 11.28 -11.31
N ASN A 123 1.14 11.27 -12.57
CA ASN A 123 0.52 10.51 -13.66
C ASN A 123 1.52 9.80 -14.57
N GLU A 124 2.80 10.23 -14.60
CA GLU A 124 3.84 9.56 -15.38
C GLU A 124 4.18 8.18 -14.78
N LYS A 125 4.18 7.12 -15.61
CA LYS A 125 4.40 5.74 -15.18
C LYS A 125 5.73 5.54 -14.44
N SER A 126 6.79 6.23 -14.89
CA SER A 126 8.13 6.16 -14.29
C SER A 126 8.19 6.65 -12.84
N GLN A 127 7.19 7.43 -12.41
CA GLN A 127 7.10 7.96 -11.04
C GLN A 127 6.14 7.13 -10.17
N SER A 128 5.48 6.12 -10.74
CA SER A 128 4.50 5.29 -10.03
C SER A 128 5.13 4.01 -9.47
N VAL A 129 4.31 3.24 -8.75
CA VAL A 129 4.72 1.95 -8.18
C VAL A 129 5.00 0.90 -9.26
N ASP A 130 5.96 0.02 -9.00
CA ASP A 130 6.23 -1.14 -9.85
C ASP A 130 4.95 -1.95 -10.12
N GLY A 131 4.73 -2.32 -11.38
CA GLY A 131 3.55 -3.07 -11.80
C GLY A 131 2.28 -2.22 -11.99
N ILE A 132 2.37 -0.88 -12.01
CA ILE A 132 1.21 0.00 -12.26
C ILE A 132 0.47 -0.34 -13.58
N GLU A 133 1.18 -0.83 -14.59
CA GLU A 133 0.64 -1.29 -15.89
C GLU A 133 -0.32 -2.49 -15.75
N GLU A 134 -0.14 -3.26 -14.69
CA GLU A 134 -0.95 -4.43 -14.35
C GLU A 134 -2.18 -4.06 -13.52
N ALA A 135 -2.21 -2.87 -12.93
CA ALA A 135 -3.37 -2.35 -12.22
C ALA A 135 -4.47 -1.85 -13.17
N ASP A 136 -5.64 -1.56 -12.60
CA ASP A 136 -6.74 -0.82 -13.23
C ASP A 136 -6.77 0.56 -12.59
N ILE A 137 -6.13 1.55 -13.23
CA ILE A 137 -6.18 2.94 -12.76
C ILE A 137 -7.61 3.42 -12.96
N ILE A 138 -8.30 3.77 -11.88
CA ILE A 138 -9.71 4.19 -11.94
C ILE A 138 -9.86 5.71 -11.83
N GLU A 139 -8.92 6.37 -11.14
CA GLU A 139 -8.91 7.82 -10.99
C GLU A 139 -7.48 8.38 -10.90
N ILE A 140 -7.31 9.62 -11.35
CA ILE A 140 -6.07 10.39 -11.20
C ILE A 140 -6.43 11.79 -10.71
N ILE A 141 -5.79 12.25 -9.64
CA ILE A 141 -5.93 13.61 -9.11
C ILE A 141 -4.52 14.19 -8.96
N ASP A 142 -4.22 15.19 -9.79
CA ASP A 142 -2.86 15.70 -9.94
C ASP A 142 -2.85 17.21 -10.20
N HIS A 143 -1.68 17.83 -10.08
CA HIS A 143 -1.41 19.22 -10.44
C HIS A 143 -0.19 19.39 -11.37
N HIS A 144 0.49 18.29 -11.71
CA HIS A 144 1.63 18.27 -12.61
C HIS A 144 1.22 18.29 -14.09
N ARG A 145 2.22 18.42 -14.97
CA ARG A 145 2.02 18.20 -16.40
C ARG A 145 1.50 16.78 -16.64
N VAL A 146 0.65 16.62 -17.65
CA VAL A 146 0.21 15.29 -18.09
C VAL A 146 1.24 14.72 -19.05
N GLY A 147 1.77 13.54 -18.76
CA GLY A 147 2.76 12.86 -19.57
C GLY A 147 2.70 11.34 -19.39
N ASP A 148 2.98 10.61 -20.47
CA ASP A 148 3.24 9.16 -20.44
C ASP A 148 2.20 8.30 -19.67
N ILE A 149 0.92 8.68 -19.73
CA ILE A 149 -0.19 7.97 -19.10
C ILE A 149 -1.18 7.47 -20.16
N GLU A 150 -1.51 6.17 -20.10
CA GLU A 150 -2.46 5.52 -20.99
C GLU A 150 -3.39 4.62 -20.17
N THR A 151 -4.70 4.75 -20.37
CA THR A 151 -5.70 3.92 -19.69
C THR A 151 -6.55 3.18 -20.72
N LYS A 152 -6.88 1.90 -20.42
CA LYS A 152 -7.68 1.05 -21.33
C LYS A 152 -9.17 1.42 -21.36
N LYS A 153 -9.63 2.18 -20.37
CA LYS A 153 -11.03 2.60 -20.18
C LYS A 153 -11.06 4.08 -19.79
N PRO A 154 -12.20 4.76 -19.98
CA PRO A 154 -12.42 6.08 -19.38
C PRO A 154 -12.27 6.03 -17.86
N ILE A 155 -11.58 7.02 -17.30
CA ILE A 155 -11.31 7.16 -15.86
C ILE A 155 -11.72 8.55 -15.39
N TYR A 156 -11.86 8.73 -14.08
CA TYR A 156 -12.00 10.06 -13.51
C TYR A 156 -10.63 10.74 -13.46
N PHE A 157 -10.47 11.87 -14.14
CA PHE A 157 -9.18 12.55 -14.23
C PHE A 157 -9.37 14.02 -13.85
N ILE A 158 -8.84 14.42 -12.69
CA ILE A 158 -8.79 15.81 -12.27
C ILE A 158 -7.34 16.26 -12.31
N ASN A 159 -7.05 17.19 -13.22
CA ASN A 159 -5.81 17.95 -13.17
C ASN A 159 -6.12 19.44 -13.07
N ARG A 160 -5.64 20.10 -12.01
CA ARG A 160 -5.83 21.53 -11.79
C ARG A 160 -4.46 22.18 -11.62
N PRO A 161 -4.16 23.31 -12.29
CA PRO A 161 -2.88 24.01 -12.16
C PRO A 161 -2.84 24.82 -10.87
N VAL A 162 -2.83 24.14 -9.73
CA VAL A 162 -2.70 24.70 -8.38
C VAL A 162 -1.35 24.27 -7.77
N GLY A 163 -0.98 24.87 -6.65
CA GLY A 163 0.31 24.63 -6.01
C GLY A 163 0.44 23.26 -5.36
N SER A 164 -0.67 22.57 -5.03
CA SER A 164 -0.64 21.25 -4.39
C SER A 164 -1.85 20.39 -4.74
N THR A 165 -1.65 19.08 -4.90
CA THR A 165 -2.74 18.09 -5.02
C THR A 165 -3.67 18.11 -3.80
N ALA A 166 -3.15 18.42 -2.61
CA ALA A 166 -3.97 18.52 -1.39
C ALA A 166 -4.99 19.67 -1.45
N THR A 167 -4.72 20.73 -2.21
CA THR A 167 -5.70 21.79 -2.49
C THR A 167 -6.89 21.24 -3.27
N ILE A 168 -6.65 20.36 -4.25
CA ILE A 168 -7.70 19.72 -5.04
C ILE A 168 -8.55 18.81 -4.16
N ILE A 169 -7.90 17.95 -3.37
CA ILE A 169 -8.60 17.02 -2.45
C ILE A 169 -9.45 17.78 -1.43
N ALA A 170 -8.91 18.81 -0.79
CA ALA A 170 -9.64 19.61 0.17
C ALA A 170 -10.85 20.32 -0.47
N ASN A 171 -10.69 20.83 -1.70
CA ASN A 171 -11.81 21.42 -2.42
C ASN A 171 -12.88 20.38 -2.78
N LEU A 172 -12.51 19.14 -3.14
CA LEU A 172 -13.48 18.05 -3.35
C LEU A 172 -14.25 17.71 -2.07
N TYR A 173 -13.59 17.71 -0.90
CA TYR A 173 -14.28 17.59 0.40
C TYR A 173 -15.36 18.67 0.55
N PHE A 174 -14.99 19.93 0.32
CA PHE A 174 -15.90 21.06 0.48
C PHE A 174 -17.02 21.09 -0.57
N GLU A 175 -16.71 20.78 -1.83
CA GLU A 175 -17.69 20.66 -2.94
C GLU A 175 -18.75 19.60 -2.62
N ASN A 176 -18.38 18.52 -1.91
CA ASN A 176 -19.29 17.47 -1.47
C ASN A 176 -19.93 17.73 -0.09
N SER A 177 -19.75 18.93 0.48
CA SER A 177 -20.25 19.28 1.82
C SER A 177 -19.76 18.36 2.94
N ILE A 178 -18.56 17.78 2.78
CA ILE A 178 -17.91 16.92 3.76
C ILE A 178 -16.82 17.73 4.48
N THR A 179 -16.92 17.81 5.81
CA THR A 179 -15.86 18.40 6.63
C THR A 179 -14.80 17.33 6.95
N PRO A 180 -13.52 17.52 6.57
CA PRO A 180 -12.46 16.58 6.94
C PRO A 180 -12.26 16.55 8.45
N THR A 181 -11.78 15.42 8.97
CA THR A 181 -11.42 15.33 10.39
C THR A 181 -10.27 16.29 10.71
N LYS A 182 -10.13 16.70 11.98
CA LYS A 182 -9.01 17.56 12.44
C LYS A 182 -7.65 17.07 11.96
N LYS A 183 -7.40 15.74 12.02
CA LYS A 183 -6.15 15.12 11.59
C LYS A 183 -5.96 15.19 10.08
N THR A 184 -6.98 14.84 9.32
CA THR A 184 -6.96 14.91 7.84
C THR A 184 -6.76 16.34 7.36
N ALA A 185 -7.43 17.31 7.99
CA ALA A 185 -7.26 18.73 7.67
C ALA A 185 -5.82 19.20 7.94
N GLY A 186 -5.23 18.77 9.07
CA GLY A 186 -3.83 19.06 9.38
C GLY A 186 -2.85 18.50 8.34
N LEU A 187 -3.05 17.26 7.88
CA LEU A 187 -2.21 16.64 6.84
C LEU A 187 -2.35 17.36 5.49
N MET A 188 -3.57 17.71 5.07
CA MET A 188 -3.78 18.45 3.83
C MET A 188 -3.19 19.87 3.92
N CYS A 189 -3.32 20.54 5.06
CA CYS A 189 -2.69 21.84 5.28
C CYS A 189 -1.16 21.74 5.20
N ALA A 190 -0.56 20.72 5.84
CA ALA A 190 0.88 20.46 5.77
C ALA A 190 1.37 20.22 4.33
N ALA A 191 0.64 19.41 3.55
CA ALA A 191 0.96 19.16 2.14
C ALA A 191 0.94 20.45 1.30
N ILE A 192 -0.12 21.27 1.44
CA ILE A 192 -0.19 22.56 0.73
C ILE A 192 0.99 23.46 1.13
N LEU A 193 1.30 23.55 2.42
CA LEU A 193 2.41 24.37 2.90
C LEU A 193 3.76 23.86 2.38
N SER A 194 3.93 22.54 2.26
CA SER A 194 5.14 21.90 1.71
C SER A 194 5.36 22.28 0.25
N ASP A 195 4.41 21.97 -0.63
CA ASP A 195 4.56 22.17 -2.08
C ASP A 195 4.64 23.65 -2.46
N THR A 196 3.96 24.49 -1.69
CA THR A 196 3.93 25.94 -1.94
C THR A 196 5.04 26.70 -1.22
N LEU A 197 5.90 26.05 -0.43
CA LEU A 197 6.89 26.70 0.43
C LEU A 197 6.27 27.82 1.28
N LYS A 198 5.13 27.54 1.93
CA LYS A 198 4.29 28.54 2.63
C LYS A 198 3.93 29.70 1.71
N PHE A 199 3.38 29.36 0.55
CA PHE A 199 2.91 30.29 -0.48
C PHE A 199 3.97 31.18 -1.13
N LYS A 200 5.25 30.84 -0.98
CA LYS A 200 6.38 31.55 -1.61
C LYS A 200 6.79 30.94 -2.96
N SER A 201 6.44 29.68 -3.19
CA SER A 201 6.72 29.00 -4.46
C SER A 201 6.01 29.71 -5.62
N PRO A 202 6.63 29.81 -6.81
CA PRO A 202 5.98 30.34 -8.00
C PRO A 202 4.77 29.50 -8.46
N THR A 203 4.67 28.25 -8.02
CA THR A 203 3.50 27.39 -8.29
C THR A 203 2.30 27.72 -7.41
N SER A 204 2.49 28.50 -6.34
CA SER A 204 1.44 28.81 -5.39
C SER A 204 0.37 29.72 -5.99
N THR A 205 -0.89 29.35 -5.78
CA THR A 205 -2.05 30.11 -6.23
C THR A 205 -2.84 30.68 -5.06
N HIS A 206 -3.72 31.64 -5.36
CA HIS A 206 -4.63 32.17 -4.34
C HIS A 206 -5.56 31.10 -3.75
N VAL A 207 -5.90 30.07 -4.55
CA VAL A 207 -6.74 28.95 -4.10
C VAL A 207 -6.03 28.16 -3.00
N ASP A 208 -4.73 27.88 -3.17
CA ASP A 208 -3.94 27.16 -2.16
C ASP A 208 -3.96 27.90 -0.82
N LYS A 209 -3.78 29.23 -0.85
CA LYS A 209 -3.79 30.06 0.35
C LYS A 209 -5.16 30.04 1.04
N ILE A 210 -6.27 30.19 0.31
CA ILE A 210 -7.61 30.14 0.90
C ILE A 210 -7.86 28.76 1.51
N THR A 211 -7.57 27.70 0.76
CA THR A 211 -7.81 26.32 1.18
C THR A 211 -6.99 25.95 2.41
N ALA A 212 -5.69 26.30 2.45
CA ALA A 212 -4.84 26.09 3.61
C ALA A 212 -5.34 26.81 4.87
N ASN A 213 -5.79 28.08 4.75
CA ASN A 213 -6.34 28.82 5.89
C ASN A 213 -7.59 28.13 6.46
N LYS A 214 -8.51 27.69 5.59
CA LYS A 214 -9.71 26.95 6.01
C LYS A 214 -9.37 25.62 6.68
N LEU A 215 -8.38 24.91 6.16
CA LEU A 215 -7.91 23.65 6.75
C LEU A 215 -7.22 23.88 8.11
N ALA A 216 -6.44 24.94 8.24
CA ALA A 216 -5.77 25.31 9.48
C ALA A 216 -6.79 25.64 10.58
N GLU A 217 -7.88 26.33 10.25
CA GLU A 217 -8.99 26.58 11.17
C GLU A 217 -9.62 25.27 11.68
N ILE A 218 -9.94 24.34 10.77
CA ILE A 218 -10.48 23.00 11.12
C ILE A 218 -9.49 22.22 11.98
N ALA A 219 -8.20 22.32 11.66
CA ALA A 219 -7.13 21.62 12.36
C ALA A 219 -6.74 22.29 13.70
N GLY A 220 -7.17 23.53 13.95
CA GLY A 220 -6.72 24.33 15.09
C GLY A 220 -5.21 24.60 15.07
N ILE A 221 -4.67 24.91 13.88
CA ILE A 221 -3.24 25.12 13.64
C ILE A 221 -2.99 26.60 13.31
N ASP A 222 -1.95 27.19 13.89
CA ASP A 222 -1.39 28.45 13.41
C ASP A 222 -0.43 28.17 12.25
N ILE A 223 -0.73 28.70 11.05
CA ILE A 223 0.04 28.38 9.84
C ILE A 223 1.50 28.83 9.95
N ASP A 224 1.75 29.98 10.56
CA ASP A 224 3.09 30.55 10.61
C ASP A 224 4.02 29.72 11.50
N ASP A 225 3.56 29.42 12.72
CA ASP A 225 4.26 28.56 13.68
C ASP A 225 4.41 27.12 13.16
N PHE A 226 3.35 26.57 12.55
CA PHE A 226 3.38 25.22 12.02
C PHE A 226 4.31 25.07 10.84
N ALA A 227 4.25 25.98 9.86
CA ALA A 227 5.15 25.96 8.70
C ALA A 227 6.62 26.07 9.16
N GLN A 228 6.92 26.95 10.11
CA GLN A 228 8.28 27.09 10.64
C GLN A 228 8.77 25.78 11.29
N LYS A 229 7.93 25.13 12.11
CA LYS A 229 8.27 23.84 12.74
C LYS A 229 8.41 22.72 11.72
N MET A 230 7.50 22.65 10.74
CA MET A 230 7.50 21.65 9.67
C MET A 230 8.76 21.75 8.81
N PHE A 231 9.09 22.95 8.31
CA PHE A 231 10.31 23.14 7.53
C PHE A 231 11.56 22.86 8.35
N LYS A 232 11.62 23.33 9.61
CA LYS A 232 12.76 23.00 10.49
C LYS A 232 12.97 21.50 10.67
N ALA A 233 11.90 20.73 10.73
CA ALA A 233 11.97 19.27 10.79
C ALA A 233 12.40 18.65 9.45
N GLY A 234 11.85 19.14 8.33
CA GLY A 234 12.12 18.60 6.98
C GLY A 234 13.48 18.98 6.39
N THR A 235 14.02 20.15 6.73
CA THR A 235 15.28 20.68 6.20
C THR A 235 16.51 20.36 7.06
N SER A 236 16.36 19.54 8.11
CA SER A 236 17.50 19.15 8.93
C SER A 236 18.36 18.13 8.17
N LEU A 237 19.50 18.57 7.66
CA LEU A 237 20.50 17.74 6.99
C LEU A 237 21.47 17.05 7.95
N LYS A 238 21.36 17.36 9.25
CA LYS A 238 22.27 16.86 10.27
C LYS A 238 22.17 15.34 10.39
N GLY A 239 23.28 14.65 10.09
CA GLY A 239 23.40 13.20 10.20
C GLY A 239 22.93 12.41 8.98
N LYS A 240 22.51 13.09 7.90
CA LYS A 240 22.20 12.43 6.62
C LYS A 240 23.46 12.22 5.79
N THR A 241 23.52 11.10 5.09
CA THR A 241 24.55 10.81 4.09
C THR A 241 24.30 11.58 2.78
N PRO A 242 25.31 11.76 1.92
CA PRO A 242 25.12 12.36 0.59
C PRO A 242 24.05 11.66 -0.25
N GLU A 243 23.96 10.34 -0.15
CA GLU A 243 22.96 9.51 -0.82
C GLU A 243 21.53 9.83 -0.34
N GLU A 244 21.32 9.86 0.97
CA GLU A 244 20.02 10.20 1.58
C GLU A 244 19.58 11.63 1.27
N ILE A 245 20.54 12.55 1.15
CA ILE A 245 20.26 13.94 0.74
C ILE A 245 19.86 13.97 -0.74
N PHE A 246 20.61 13.29 -1.60
CA PHE A 246 20.38 13.27 -3.04
C PHE A 246 19.02 12.68 -3.41
N TYR A 247 18.62 11.56 -2.79
CA TYR A 247 17.34 10.89 -3.07
C TYR A 247 16.15 11.39 -2.24
N GLN A 248 16.31 12.48 -1.46
CA GLN A 248 15.22 13.00 -0.64
C GLN A 248 14.01 13.44 -1.47
N ASP A 249 14.26 14.10 -2.59
CA ASP A 249 13.25 14.51 -3.57
C ASP A 249 13.89 14.46 -4.96
N PHE A 250 14.03 13.25 -5.48
CA PHE A 250 14.66 12.98 -6.77
C PHE A 250 13.65 12.37 -7.73
N LYS A 251 13.56 12.91 -8.94
CA LYS A 251 12.67 12.44 -10.00
C LYS A 251 13.43 12.18 -11.30
N ASP A 252 13.02 11.09 -11.94
CA ASP A 252 13.53 10.65 -13.24
C ASP A 252 12.66 11.18 -14.38
N PHE A 253 13.31 11.77 -15.38
CA PHE A 253 12.67 12.30 -16.57
C PHE A 253 13.34 11.75 -17.84
N ASN A 254 12.52 11.41 -18.82
CA ASN A 254 12.98 11.08 -20.16
C ASN A 254 12.61 12.21 -21.11
N LEU A 255 13.61 12.91 -21.65
CA LEU A 255 13.42 13.97 -22.64
C LEU A 255 13.93 13.48 -24.00
N SER A 256 13.02 12.91 -24.79
CA SER A 256 13.34 12.25 -26.06
C SER A 256 14.35 11.11 -25.87
N LYS A 257 15.61 11.31 -26.29
CA LYS A 257 16.69 10.31 -26.17
C LYS A 257 17.58 10.53 -24.94
N TYR A 258 17.33 11.58 -24.17
CA TYR A 258 18.14 11.96 -23.02
C TYR A 258 17.47 11.55 -21.72
N LYS A 259 18.23 10.90 -20.84
CA LYS A 259 17.82 10.53 -19.48
C LYS A 259 18.31 11.60 -18.50
N ILE A 260 17.37 12.25 -17.83
CA ILE A 260 17.63 13.39 -16.94
C ILE A 260 17.13 13.05 -15.53
N GLY A 261 17.98 13.25 -14.53
CA GLY A 261 17.59 13.17 -13.13
C GLY A 261 17.60 14.57 -12.50
N ILE A 262 16.54 14.92 -11.77
CA ILE A 262 16.45 16.19 -11.05
C ILE A 262 16.19 15.88 -9.58
N GLY A 263 17.14 16.26 -8.72
CA GLY A 263 16.98 16.26 -7.28
C GLY A 263 16.67 17.66 -6.76
N GLN A 264 15.92 17.76 -5.67
CA GLN A 264 15.72 19.01 -4.94
C GLN A 264 16.03 18.80 -3.46
N VAL A 265 16.86 19.68 -2.90
CA VAL A 265 17.19 19.71 -1.47
C VAL A 265 16.83 21.07 -0.94
N THR A 266 15.95 21.09 0.03
CA THR A 266 15.48 22.34 0.64
C THR A 266 16.19 22.54 1.98
N THR A 267 16.78 23.72 2.20
CA THR A 267 17.46 24.08 3.45
C THR A 267 17.04 25.44 3.99
N MET A 268 17.20 25.61 5.31
CA MET A 268 17.19 26.91 5.98
C MET A 268 18.60 27.31 6.50
N ASP A 269 19.58 26.44 6.30
CA ASP A 269 20.97 26.65 6.71
C ASP A 269 21.91 26.30 5.56
N LEU A 270 22.16 27.29 4.70
CA LEU A 270 23.10 27.19 3.58
C LEU A 270 24.51 26.80 4.04
N SER A 271 24.93 27.25 5.23
CA SER A 271 26.29 26.99 5.74
C SER A 271 26.54 25.50 6.02
N SER A 272 25.48 24.75 6.35
CA SER A 272 25.55 23.30 6.48
C SER A 272 25.65 22.58 5.13
N ILE A 273 25.09 23.16 4.06
CA ILE A 273 25.16 22.60 2.70
C ILE A 273 26.54 22.82 2.07
N GLU A 274 27.15 23.99 2.26
CA GLU A 274 28.48 24.27 1.67
C GLU A 274 29.50 23.20 2.02
N LYS A 275 29.45 22.68 3.26
CA LYS A 275 30.33 21.60 3.73
C LYS A 275 30.02 20.22 3.13
N MET A 276 28.79 20.03 2.64
CA MET A 276 28.32 18.77 2.04
C MET A 276 28.35 18.80 0.51
N LYS A 277 28.61 19.96 -0.10
CA LYS A 277 28.59 20.17 -1.55
C LYS A 277 29.55 19.24 -2.29
N GLU A 278 30.82 19.21 -1.87
CA GLU A 278 31.85 18.37 -2.48
C GLU A 278 31.49 16.86 -2.40
N PRO A 279 31.14 16.29 -1.22
CA PRO A 279 30.65 14.93 -1.11
C PRO A 279 29.43 14.60 -1.99
N ILE A 280 28.47 15.52 -2.10
CA ILE A 280 27.28 15.33 -2.92
C ILE A 280 27.63 15.31 -4.41
N ILE A 281 28.50 16.22 -4.87
CA ILE A 281 28.97 16.25 -6.26
C ILE A 281 29.71 14.96 -6.61
N GLU A 282 30.54 14.43 -5.70
CA GLU A 282 31.21 13.14 -5.91
C GLU A 282 30.20 12.00 -6.03
N TYR A 283 29.21 11.96 -5.15
CA TYR A 283 28.13 10.97 -5.21
C TYR A 283 27.32 11.07 -6.52
N MET A 284 26.96 12.28 -6.95
CA MET A 284 26.27 12.53 -8.22
C MET A 284 27.06 12.01 -9.42
N LYS A 285 28.39 12.12 -9.44
CA LYS A 285 29.24 11.58 -10.52
C LYS A 285 29.16 10.05 -10.58
N ILE A 286 29.10 9.38 -9.44
CA ILE A 286 28.94 7.93 -9.35
C ILE A 286 27.56 7.55 -9.92
N VAL A 287 26.49 8.18 -9.43
CA VAL A 287 25.12 7.90 -9.88
C VAL A 287 24.94 8.17 -11.38
N CYS A 288 25.50 9.27 -11.88
CA CYS A 288 25.43 9.64 -13.29
C CYS A 288 26.00 8.53 -14.18
N LYS A 289 27.15 7.95 -13.77
CA LYS A 289 27.82 6.87 -14.48
C LYS A 289 27.12 5.52 -14.31
N ASP A 290 26.70 5.18 -13.10
CA ASP A 290 26.13 3.86 -12.80
C ASP A 290 24.72 3.68 -13.36
N LYS A 291 23.95 4.78 -13.49
CA LYS A 291 22.57 4.77 -13.99
C LYS A 291 22.42 5.37 -15.39
N ASP A 292 23.53 5.65 -16.08
CA ASP A 292 23.58 6.20 -17.44
C ASP A 292 22.69 7.45 -17.63
N TYR A 293 22.83 8.44 -16.75
CA TYR A 293 22.17 9.74 -16.94
C TYR A 293 22.96 10.63 -17.90
N ASP A 294 22.27 11.31 -18.80
CA ASP A 294 22.86 12.35 -19.66
C ASP A 294 23.03 13.67 -18.90
N LEU A 295 22.16 13.93 -17.92
CA LEU A 295 22.20 15.12 -17.06
C LEU A 295 21.65 14.79 -15.68
N LEU A 296 22.40 15.14 -14.64
CA LEU A 296 21.91 15.21 -13.26
C LEU A 296 21.95 16.65 -12.78
N VAL A 297 20.83 17.14 -12.26
CA VAL A 297 20.72 18.46 -11.66
C VAL A 297 20.29 18.29 -10.20
N LEU A 298 20.94 19.00 -9.28
CA LEU A 298 20.51 19.07 -7.90
C LEU A 298 20.20 20.52 -7.54
N MET A 299 18.95 20.81 -7.24
CA MET A 299 18.52 22.15 -6.85
C MET A 299 18.62 22.31 -5.34
N LEU A 300 19.51 23.18 -4.89
CA LEU A 300 19.67 23.54 -3.48
C LEU A 300 18.85 24.79 -3.18
N THR A 301 17.65 24.61 -2.64
CA THR A 301 16.69 25.70 -2.41
C THR A 301 16.80 26.25 -0.99
N ASP A 302 17.12 27.54 -0.87
CA ASP A 302 17.05 28.29 0.37
C ASP A 302 15.65 28.89 0.56
N ILE A 303 14.91 28.37 1.56
CA ILE A 303 13.55 28.84 1.89
C ILE A 303 13.56 30.30 2.40
N ILE A 304 14.64 30.72 3.06
CA ILE A 304 14.73 32.04 3.69
C ILE A 304 14.94 33.11 2.63
N ASN A 305 15.91 32.89 1.74
CA ASN A 305 16.30 33.86 0.71
C ASN A 305 15.55 33.69 -0.63
N GLU A 306 14.66 32.70 -0.73
CA GLU A 306 13.82 32.45 -1.92
C GLU A 306 14.64 32.26 -3.20
N GLY A 307 15.74 31.52 -3.09
CA GLY A 307 16.67 31.25 -4.20
C GLY A 307 17.10 29.79 -4.25
N SER A 308 17.50 29.33 -5.45
CA SER A 308 18.05 27.99 -5.66
C SER A 308 19.41 28.07 -6.35
N GLU A 309 20.37 27.30 -5.85
CA GLU A 309 21.64 27.02 -6.53
C GLU A 309 21.52 25.68 -7.29
N LEU A 310 22.13 25.59 -8.48
CA LEU A 310 22.13 24.41 -9.35
C LEU A 310 23.52 23.79 -9.44
#